data_AF-A0A7W1MW55-F1
#
_entry.id   AF-A0A7W1MW55-F1
#
_cell.length_a   1.000
_cell.length_b   1.000
_cell.length_c   1.000
_cell.angle_alpha   90.00
_cell.angle_beta   90.00
_cell.angle_gamma   90.00
#
_symmetry.space_group_name_H-M   'P 1'
#
loop_
_entity.id
_entity.type
_entity.pdbx_description
1 polymer ?
#
loop_
_entity_poly.entity_id
_entity_poly.type
_entity_poly.pdbx_seq_one_letter_code
_entity_poly.pdbx_strand_id
1 'polypeptide(L)'
;MSDLLSPNVNDLDDRPEVRTLFANLKVAMPELKALLENCSGHWAYEDCVYRFYHHSFKAYGLQSHTISIVDKLRSLSPGRELNPWFMEIIAPGTGKTFSSAHNEKWREVTQPILEAFFHARYFLEMAVKYGNALEYPPRSIRAAGLRCSICII
;
A
#
# COMPACT_ATOMS: atom_id res chain seq x y z
N MET A 1 33.78 7.70 20.97
CA MET A 1 32.75 8.06 21.96
C MET A 1 31.59 8.67 21.18
N SER A 2 30.80 7.81 20.52
CA SER A 2 29.72 8.18 19.60
C SER A 2 28.40 7.71 20.19
N ASP A 3 27.93 8.44 21.19
CA ASP A 3 26.71 8.12 21.94
C ASP A 3 25.48 8.83 21.33
N LEU A 4 25.40 8.87 20.00
CA LEU A 4 24.37 9.61 19.26
C LEU A 4 23.41 8.74 18.43
N LEU A 5 23.44 7.42 18.59
CA LEU A 5 22.52 6.52 17.87
C LEU A 5 21.93 5.40 18.75
N SER A 6 21.87 5.62 20.07
CA SER A 6 21.05 4.76 20.93
C SER A 6 19.63 5.30 20.90
N PRO A 7 18.62 4.51 20.47
CA PRO A 7 17.22 4.92 20.55
C PRO A 7 16.91 5.35 21.97
N ASN A 8 16.31 6.53 22.15
CA ASN A 8 15.70 6.86 23.43
C ASN A 8 14.65 5.78 23.71
N VAL A 9 14.83 5.01 24.79
CA VAL A 9 13.94 3.88 25.14
C VAL A 9 12.48 4.32 25.26
N ASN A 10 12.23 5.60 25.53
CA ASN A 10 10.88 6.18 25.56
C ASN A 10 10.20 6.30 24.18
N ASP A 11 10.96 6.19 23.09
CA ASP A 11 10.48 6.30 21.72
C ASP A 11 10.23 4.94 21.04
N LEU A 12 10.45 3.81 21.73
CA LEU A 12 10.24 2.47 21.18
C LEU A 12 8.82 1.94 21.45
N ASP A 13 8.14 1.44 20.43
CA ASP A 13 6.88 0.70 20.58
C ASP A 13 7.15 -0.78 20.84
N ASP A 14 7.08 -1.17 22.12
CA ASP A 14 7.40 -2.53 22.58
C ASP A 14 6.26 -3.54 22.45
N ARG A 15 5.08 -3.11 21.96
CA ARG A 15 3.94 -4.01 21.80
C ARG A 15 4.30 -5.18 20.87
N PRO A 16 4.07 -6.44 21.28
CA PRO A 16 4.50 -7.61 20.51
C PRO A 16 4.04 -7.62 19.05
N GLU A 17 2.82 -7.16 18.80
CA GLU A 17 2.24 -7.07 17.46
C GLU A 17 2.97 -6.03 16.58
N VAL A 18 3.41 -4.90 17.15
CA VAL A 18 4.13 -3.86 16.41
C VAL A 18 5.55 -4.33 16.09
N ARG A 19 6.21 -4.99 17.05
CA ARG A 19 7.55 -5.57 16.83
C ARG A 19 7.53 -6.65 15.76
N THR A 20 6.50 -7.50 15.76
CA THR A 20 6.32 -8.56 14.76
C THR A 20 6.09 -7.98 13.38
N LEU A 21 5.16 -7.02 13.24
CA LEU A 21 4.90 -6.32 11.99
C LEU A 21 6.17 -5.62 11.48
N PHE A 22 6.90 -4.91 12.34
CA PHE A 22 8.13 -4.23 11.95
C PHE A 22 9.20 -5.23 11.48
N ALA A 23 9.39 -6.35 12.17
CA ALA A 23 10.32 -7.39 11.75
C ALA A 23 9.93 -7.97 10.37
N ASN A 24 8.66 -8.28 10.16
CA ASN A 24 8.14 -8.76 8.87
C ASN A 24 8.34 -7.72 7.76
N LEU A 25 8.08 -6.44 8.05
CA LEU A 25 8.34 -5.33 7.13
C LEU A 25 9.81 -5.31 6.70
N LYS A 26 10.75 -5.38 7.66
CA LYS A 26 12.20 -5.37 7.35
C LYS A 26 12.60 -6.57 6.48
N VAL A 27 12.09 -7.76 6.77
CA VAL A 27 12.35 -8.98 5.97
C VAL A 27 11.78 -8.84 4.55
N ALA A 28 10.56 -8.31 4.41
CA ALA A 28 9.88 -8.18 3.12
C ALA A 28 10.37 -7.01 2.25
N MET A 29 11.31 -6.18 2.73
CA MET A 29 11.75 -4.96 2.04
C MET A 29 12.19 -5.15 0.58
N PRO A 30 12.97 -6.17 0.22
CA PRO A 30 13.36 -6.39 -1.18
C PRO A 30 12.14 -6.59 -2.09
N GLU A 31 11.17 -7.39 -1.63
CA GLU A 31 9.96 -7.70 -2.38
C GLU A 31 8.99 -6.51 -2.44
N LEU A 32 8.88 -5.73 -1.36
CA LEU A 32 8.07 -4.50 -1.35
C LEU A 32 8.61 -3.46 -2.33
N LYS A 33 9.94 -3.30 -2.41
CA LYS A 33 10.59 -2.41 -3.39
C LYS A 33 10.33 -2.88 -4.82
N ALA A 34 10.53 -4.17 -5.08
CA ALA A 34 10.27 -4.75 -6.40
C ALA A 34 8.81 -4.59 -6.82
N LEU A 35 7.88 -4.80 -5.88
CA LEU A 35 6.45 -4.60 -6.14
C LEU A 35 6.13 -3.12 -6.44
N LEU A 36 6.71 -2.18 -5.69
CA LEU A 36 6.48 -0.75 -5.91
C LEU A 36 7.00 -0.32 -7.28
N GLU A 37 8.18 -0.79 -7.67
CA GLU A 37 8.76 -0.54 -9.00
C GLU A 37 7.86 -1.08 -10.11
N ASN A 38 7.45 -2.35 -9.99
CA ASN A 38 6.57 -3.01 -10.96
C ASN A 38 5.23 -2.27 -11.12
N CYS A 39 4.64 -1.82 -10.00
CA CYS A 39 3.39 -1.07 -10.00
C CYS A 39 3.54 0.40 -10.41
N SER A 40 4.76 0.92 -10.56
CA SER A 40 5.02 2.31 -10.95
C SER A 40 5.51 2.44 -12.40
N GLY A 41 5.71 1.33 -13.10
CA GLY A 41 6.19 1.34 -14.48
C GLY A 41 5.17 1.86 -15.51
N HIS A 42 5.68 2.20 -16.68
CA HIS A 42 4.91 2.78 -17.79
C HIS A 42 3.63 1.98 -18.14
N TRP A 43 3.74 0.67 -18.30
CA TRP A 43 2.60 -0.17 -18.70
C TRP A 43 1.60 -0.46 -17.57
N ALA A 44 2.04 -0.34 -16.32
CA ALA A 44 1.23 -0.65 -15.13
C ALA A 44 0.49 0.58 -14.63
N TYR A 45 1.21 1.69 -14.46
CA TYR A 45 0.67 2.91 -13.90
C TYR A 45 0.28 3.92 -14.97
N GLU A 46 1.25 4.37 -15.77
CA GLU A 46 1.06 5.49 -16.68
C GLU A 46 0.04 5.17 -17.79
N ASP A 47 0.21 4.05 -18.52
CA ASP A 47 -0.74 3.65 -19.57
C ASP A 47 -2.11 3.36 -18.96
N CYS A 48 -2.22 2.57 -17.90
CA CYS A 48 -3.54 2.24 -17.34
C CYS A 48 -4.31 3.47 -16.84
N VAL A 49 -3.65 4.41 -16.17
CA VAL A 49 -4.29 5.67 -15.73
C VAL A 49 -4.61 6.56 -16.93
N TYR A 50 -3.71 6.68 -17.91
CA TYR A 50 -4.00 7.41 -19.14
C TYR A 50 -5.23 6.83 -19.87
N ARG A 51 -5.35 5.50 -19.93
CA ARG A 51 -6.44 4.78 -20.61
C ARG A 51 -7.81 5.01 -19.98
N PHE A 52 -7.87 5.41 -18.72
CA PHE A 52 -9.10 5.88 -18.10
C PHE A 52 -9.70 7.08 -18.86
N TYR A 53 -8.87 8.04 -19.28
CA TYR A 53 -9.31 9.21 -20.04
C TYR A 53 -9.68 8.90 -21.50
N HIS A 54 -9.43 7.67 -21.95
CA HIS A 54 -9.74 7.19 -23.30
C HIS A 54 -10.80 6.08 -23.33
N HIS A 55 -11.51 5.86 -22.22
CA HIS A 55 -12.55 4.83 -22.10
C HIS A 55 -12.08 3.44 -22.55
N SER A 56 -10.81 3.13 -22.29
CA SER A 56 -10.19 1.89 -22.75
C SER A 56 -10.20 0.84 -21.65
N PHE A 57 -10.62 -0.38 -22.00
CA PHE A 57 -10.65 -1.55 -21.11
C PHE A 57 -9.32 -1.80 -20.36
N LYS A 58 -8.19 -1.34 -20.91
CA LYS A 58 -6.87 -1.40 -20.24
C LYS A 58 -6.84 -0.76 -18.84
N ALA A 59 -7.73 0.19 -18.53
CA ALA A 59 -7.84 0.74 -17.17
C ALA A 59 -8.16 -0.34 -16.12
N TYR A 60 -8.81 -1.45 -16.52
CA TYR A 60 -9.12 -2.58 -15.64
C TYR A 60 -7.86 -3.36 -15.23
N GLY A 61 -6.73 -3.15 -15.92
CA GLY A 61 -5.43 -3.73 -15.57
C GLY A 61 -4.94 -3.31 -14.18
N LEU A 62 -5.34 -2.13 -13.68
CA LEU A 62 -4.99 -1.67 -12.34
C LEU A 62 -5.45 -2.63 -11.24
N GLN A 63 -6.52 -3.41 -11.46
CA GLN A 63 -7.06 -4.34 -10.47
C GLN A 63 -6.04 -5.40 -10.03
N SER A 64 -5.25 -5.94 -10.94
CA SER A 64 -4.25 -6.97 -10.61
C SER A 64 -3.13 -6.39 -9.74
N HIS A 65 -2.72 -5.15 -10.01
CA HIS A 65 -1.75 -4.43 -9.19
C HIS A 65 -2.32 -4.13 -7.80
N THR A 66 -3.56 -3.63 -7.72
CA THR A 66 -4.25 -3.39 -6.44
C THR A 66 -4.30 -4.66 -5.59
N ILE A 67 -4.70 -5.79 -6.17
CA ILE A 67 -4.77 -7.08 -5.45
C ILE A 67 -3.37 -7.51 -4.98
N SER A 68 -2.36 -7.44 -5.86
CA SER A 68 -0.97 -7.80 -5.50
C SER A 68 -0.44 -6.97 -4.33
N ILE A 69 -0.76 -5.67 -4.32
CA ILE A 69 -0.39 -4.77 -3.22
C ILE A 69 -1.11 -5.14 -1.93
N VAL A 70 -2.43 -5.31 -1.98
CA VAL A 70 -3.25 -5.64 -0.80
C VAL A 70 -2.83 -6.97 -0.19
N ASP A 71 -2.60 -8.00 -1.00
CA ASP A 71 -2.13 -9.30 -0.53
C ASP A 71 -0.75 -9.20 0.12
N LYS A 72 0.15 -8.39 -0.47
CA LYS A 72 1.46 -8.17 0.11
C LYS A 72 1.39 -7.43 1.44
N LEU A 73 0.58 -6.39 1.55
CA LEU A 73 0.36 -5.68 2.82
C LEU A 73 -0.24 -6.60 3.88
N ARG A 74 -1.25 -7.42 3.54
CA ARG A 74 -1.86 -8.39 4.45
C ARG A 74 -0.83 -9.41 4.96
N SER A 75 0.11 -9.83 4.13
CA SER A 75 1.15 -10.80 4.53
C SER A 75 2.11 -10.28 5.61
N LEU A 76 2.19 -8.96 5.82
CA LEU A 76 3.09 -8.36 6.82
C LEU A 76 2.60 -8.55 8.26
N SER A 77 1.29 -8.74 8.46
CA SER A 77 0.72 -9.06 9.78
C SER A 77 -0.32 -10.18 9.68
N PRO A 78 0.11 -11.44 9.53
CA PRO A 78 -0.80 -12.58 9.47
C PRO A 78 -1.71 -12.64 10.70
N GLY A 79 -3.01 -12.87 10.48
CA GLY A 79 -4.01 -12.94 11.55
C GLY A 79 -4.59 -11.59 11.99
N ARG A 80 -4.19 -10.47 11.35
CA ARG A 80 -4.84 -9.18 11.50
C ARG A 80 -5.48 -8.75 10.19
N GLU A 81 -6.67 -8.19 10.30
CA GLU A 81 -7.35 -7.56 9.17
C GLU A 81 -6.73 -6.19 8.89
N LEU A 82 -6.66 -5.84 7.61
CA LEU A 82 -6.33 -4.49 7.18
C LEU A 82 -7.43 -3.51 7.62
N ASN A 83 -7.10 -2.22 7.66
CA ASN A 83 -8.05 -1.19 8.06
C ASN A 83 -9.40 -1.30 7.30
N PRO A 84 -10.56 -1.31 8.00
CA PRO A 84 -11.86 -1.48 7.36
C PRO A 84 -12.19 -0.42 6.30
N TRP A 85 -11.87 0.86 6.55
CA TRP A 85 -12.12 1.94 5.58
C TRP A 85 -11.23 1.81 4.35
N PHE A 86 -10.00 1.34 4.52
CA PHE A 86 -9.15 0.99 3.39
C PHE A 86 -9.81 -0.12 2.55
N MET A 87 -10.31 -1.18 3.19
CA MET A 87 -10.99 -2.27 2.49
C MET A 87 -12.31 -1.84 1.81
N GLU A 88 -13.04 -0.89 2.38
CA GLU A 88 -14.22 -0.26 1.75
C GLU A 88 -13.87 0.49 0.46
N ILE A 89 -12.65 1.04 0.34
CA ILE A 89 -12.15 1.66 -0.90
C ILE A 89 -11.68 0.59 -1.90
N ILE A 90 -11.03 -0.47 -1.44
CA ILE A 90 -10.50 -1.54 -2.30
C ILE A 90 -11.63 -2.35 -2.95
N ALA A 91 -12.68 -2.69 -2.19
CA ALA A 91 -13.70 -3.63 -2.64
C ALA A 91 -14.44 -3.16 -3.91
N PRO A 92 -14.90 -1.90 -4.04
CA PRO A 92 -15.55 -1.43 -5.25
C PRO A 92 -14.60 -1.36 -6.47
N GLY A 93 -13.29 -1.29 -6.26
CA GLY A 93 -12.28 -1.14 -7.31
C GLY A 93 -11.67 -2.43 -7.84
N THR A 94 -12.10 -3.60 -7.37
CA THR A 94 -11.52 -4.91 -7.74
C THR A 94 -12.60 -5.92 -8.16
N GLY A 95 -12.19 -7.04 -8.76
CA GLY A 95 -13.10 -8.13 -9.15
C GLY A 95 -14.05 -7.84 -10.33
N LYS A 96 -13.85 -6.73 -11.06
CA LYS A 96 -14.69 -6.37 -12.21
C LYS A 96 -14.18 -6.99 -13.49
N THR A 97 -15.11 -7.54 -14.26
CA THR A 97 -14.89 -7.96 -15.66
C THR A 97 -15.34 -6.84 -16.59
N PHE A 98 -14.52 -6.50 -17.58
CA PHE A 98 -14.89 -5.48 -18.56
C PHE A 98 -16.14 -5.90 -19.37
N SER A 99 -17.03 -4.95 -19.58
CA SER A 99 -18.16 -5.03 -20.50
C SER A 99 -18.22 -3.72 -21.29
N SER A 100 -18.52 -3.80 -22.59
CA SER A 100 -18.69 -2.60 -23.42
C SER A 100 -19.81 -1.69 -22.90
N ALA A 101 -20.82 -2.24 -22.21
CA ALA A 101 -21.88 -1.47 -21.56
C ALA A 101 -21.35 -0.55 -20.45
N HIS A 102 -20.18 -0.84 -19.87
CA HIS A 102 -19.57 0.05 -18.88
C HIS A 102 -19.16 1.39 -19.48
N ASN A 103 -18.98 1.50 -20.80
CA ASN A 103 -18.62 2.77 -21.45
C ASN A 103 -19.71 3.83 -21.31
N GLU A 104 -20.98 3.44 -21.20
CA GLU A 104 -22.11 4.37 -20.97
C GLU A 104 -22.04 5.03 -19.58
N LYS A 105 -21.46 4.32 -18.61
CA LYS A 105 -21.30 4.76 -17.22
C LYS A 105 -19.83 4.69 -16.80
N TRP A 106 -18.94 5.09 -17.72
CA TRP A 106 -17.51 4.81 -17.60
C TRP A 106 -16.93 5.24 -16.25
N ARG A 107 -17.20 6.48 -15.83
CA ARG A 107 -16.70 7.01 -14.56
C ARG A 107 -17.23 6.22 -13.37
N GLU A 108 -18.53 5.91 -13.32
CA GLU A 108 -19.13 5.16 -12.21
C GLU A 108 -18.48 3.78 -12.02
N VAL A 109 -18.12 3.12 -13.13
CA VAL A 109 -17.55 1.77 -13.07
C VAL A 109 -16.03 1.80 -12.83
N THR A 110 -15.31 2.74 -13.44
CA THR A 110 -13.85 2.71 -13.50
C THR A 110 -13.15 3.66 -12.54
N GLN A 111 -13.80 4.73 -12.08
CA GLN A 111 -13.23 5.60 -11.05
C GLN A 111 -12.87 4.82 -9.77
N PRO A 112 -13.70 3.89 -9.27
CA PRO A 112 -13.32 3.07 -8.12
C PRO A 112 -12.08 2.20 -8.34
N ILE A 113 -11.82 1.76 -9.58
CA ILE A 113 -10.61 0.98 -9.92
C ILE A 113 -9.36 1.84 -9.71
N LEU A 114 -9.39 3.09 -10.16
CA LEU A 114 -8.29 4.04 -9.99
C LEU A 114 -8.11 4.39 -8.51
N GLU A 115 -9.21 4.68 -7.81
CA GLU A 115 -9.19 5.05 -6.40
C GLU A 115 -8.59 3.96 -5.52
N ALA A 116 -8.99 2.70 -5.74
CA ALA A 116 -8.44 1.54 -5.06
C ALA A 116 -6.94 1.39 -5.31
N PHE A 117 -6.52 1.53 -6.57
CA PHE A 117 -5.11 1.45 -6.94
C PHE A 117 -4.27 2.55 -6.28
N PHE A 118 -4.73 3.79 -6.29
CA PHE A 118 -3.99 4.91 -5.70
C PHE A 118 -3.82 4.76 -4.19
N HIS A 119 -4.86 4.35 -3.48
CA HIS A 119 -4.77 4.11 -2.04
C HIS A 119 -3.86 2.92 -1.72
N ALA A 120 -3.99 1.81 -2.45
CA ALA A 120 -3.12 0.65 -2.28
C ALA A 120 -1.64 1.04 -2.51
N ARG A 121 -1.36 1.70 -3.63
CA ARG A 121 0.00 2.15 -3.98
C ARG A 121 0.57 3.11 -2.95
N TYR A 122 -0.22 4.04 -2.44
CA TYR A 122 0.19 4.95 -1.36
C TYR A 122 0.66 4.17 -0.12
N PHE A 123 -0.08 3.16 0.33
CA PHE A 123 0.33 2.35 1.48
C PHE A 123 1.58 1.52 1.22
N LEU A 124 1.73 0.98 0.01
CA LEU A 124 2.98 0.32 -0.39
C LEU A 124 4.17 1.28 -0.38
N GLU A 125 4.01 2.46 -0.96
CA GLU A 125 5.05 3.50 -0.98
C GLU A 125 5.46 3.87 0.44
N MET A 126 4.48 4.05 1.33
CA MET A 126 4.78 4.35 2.72
C MET A 126 5.46 3.19 3.45
N ALA A 127 5.04 1.94 3.21
CA ALA A 127 5.71 0.76 3.76
C ALA A 127 7.18 0.71 3.33
N VAL A 128 7.47 0.94 2.04
CA VAL A 128 8.84 0.98 1.52
C VAL A 128 9.64 2.15 2.11
N LYS A 129 9.07 3.36 2.10
CA LYS A 129 9.72 4.58 2.63
C LYS A 129 10.15 4.37 4.08
N TYR A 130 9.24 3.90 4.92
CA TYR A 130 9.51 3.78 6.35
C TYR A 130 10.28 2.51 6.73
N GLY A 131 10.10 1.41 6.01
CA GLY A 131 10.95 0.23 6.19
C GLY A 131 12.42 0.49 5.84
N ASN A 132 12.72 1.48 4.97
CA ASN A 132 14.09 1.95 4.74
C ASN A 132 14.56 2.93 5.83
N ALA A 133 13.74 3.92 6.19
CA ALA A 133 14.17 5.00 7.06
C ALA A 133 14.27 4.62 8.54
N LEU A 134 13.47 3.64 9.00
CA LEU A 134 13.40 3.26 10.40
C LEU A 134 14.34 2.10 10.73
N GLU A 135 15.02 2.26 11.87
CA GLU A 135 15.80 1.21 12.52
C GLU A 135 14.96 0.43 13.55
N TYR A 136 13.95 1.08 14.14
CA TYR A 136 13.07 0.52 15.16
C TYR A 136 11.64 1.08 15.03
N PRO A 137 10.60 0.40 15.57
CA PRO A 137 9.23 0.90 15.54
C PRO A 137 9.02 2.03 16.56
N PRO A 138 8.66 3.25 16.14
CA PRO A 138 8.51 4.37 17.06
C PRO A 138 7.16 4.32 17.83
N ARG A 139 7.19 4.64 19.13
CA ARG A 139 6.00 4.72 20.01
C ARG A 139 5.07 5.89 19.67
N SER A 140 5.66 7.01 19.25
CA SER A 140 4.96 8.28 19.05
C SER A 140 5.22 8.88 17.67
N ILE A 141 4.16 9.45 17.10
CA ILE A 141 4.17 10.20 15.84
C ILE A 141 5.19 11.34 15.88
N ARG A 142 5.43 11.96 17.05
CA ARG A 142 6.36 13.09 17.16
C ARG A 142 7.84 12.71 17.06
N ALA A 143 8.19 11.47 17.38
CA ALA A 143 9.57 11.01 17.29
C ALA A 143 9.99 10.67 15.84
N ALA A 144 9.03 10.42 14.93
CA ALA A 144 9.35 9.97 13.57
C ALA A 144 8.33 10.32 12.45
N GLY A 145 7.27 11.11 12.70
CA GLY A 145 6.24 11.42 11.69
C GLY A 145 5.30 10.24 11.34
N LEU A 146 5.11 9.28 12.25
CA LEU A 146 4.87 7.89 11.87
C LEU A 146 3.80 7.15 12.72
N ARG A 147 2.52 7.38 12.43
CA ARG A 147 1.47 6.37 12.68
C ARG A 147 0.66 5.98 11.45
N CYS A 148 0.73 6.72 10.35
CA CYS A 148 -0.28 6.58 9.31
C CYS A 148 -0.14 5.30 8.47
N SER A 149 1.06 4.72 8.37
CA SER A 149 1.31 3.62 7.42
C SER A 149 1.43 2.24 8.07
N ILE A 150 2.03 2.19 9.27
CA ILE A 150 2.16 0.94 10.03
C ILE A 150 0.86 0.59 10.76
N CYS A 151 0.01 1.57 11.11
CA CYS A 151 -1.28 1.29 11.76
C CYS A 151 -2.42 0.91 10.79
N ILE A 152 -2.14 0.82 9.49
CA ILE A 152 -3.11 0.33 8.49
C ILE A 152 -2.91 -1.16 8.20
N ILE A 153 -1.78 -1.72 8.67
CA ILE A 153 -1.44 -3.14 8.69
C ILE A 153 -1.70 -3.72 10.08
#